data_AF-A0A2S0WQS4-F1
#
_entry.id   AF-A0A2S0WQS4-F1
#
_cell.length_a   1.000
_cell.length_b   1.000
_cell.length_c   1.000
_cell.angle_alpha   90.00
_cell.angle_beta   90.00
_cell.angle_gamma   90.00
#
_symmetry.space_group_name_H-M   'P 1'
#
loop_
_entity.id
_entity.type
_entity.pdbx_description
1 polymer ?
#
loop_
_entity_poly.entity_id
_entity_poly.type
_entity_poly.pdbx_seq_one_letter_code
_entity_poly.pdbx_strand_id
1 'polypeptide(L)'
;MTDLSREEMALTKAAGLVRDAHGELTTEVGNMPTRLQTKGSWEGGGSESFTGLINAWTRETNHILKALEVFDANLTGADKAYTTTDQAQQDKYTQIANRMTTQG
;
A
#
# COMPACT_ATOMS: atom_id res chain seq x y z
N MET A 1 6.68 26.27 2.38
CA MET A 1 6.26 24.85 2.49
C MET A 1 4.90 24.85 3.16
N THR A 2 3.85 24.71 2.35
CA THR A 2 2.44 24.74 2.78
C THR A 2 2.09 23.44 3.51
N ASP A 3 1.01 23.44 4.30
CA ASP A 3 0.55 22.27 5.05
C ASP A 3 0.31 21.06 4.12
N LEU A 4 -0.33 21.33 2.97
CA LEU A 4 -0.60 20.36 1.90
C LEU A 4 0.66 19.60 1.44
N SER A 5 1.77 20.30 1.22
CA SER A 5 3.03 19.67 0.80
C SER A 5 3.62 18.71 1.84
N ARG A 6 3.34 18.92 3.14
CA ARG A 6 3.77 17.99 4.19
C ARG A 6 2.88 16.76 4.25
N GLU A 7 1.59 16.93 4.02
CA GLU A 7 0.64 15.82 3.95
C GLU A 7 0.94 14.90 2.75
N GLU A 8 1.21 15.46 1.56
CA GLU A 8 1.63 14.70 0.37
C GLU A 8 2.91 13.89 0.63
N MET A 9 3.92 14.50 1.26
CA MET A 9 5.15 13.79 1.65
C MET A 9 4.88 12.66 2.64
N ALA A 10 3.96 12.86 3.59
CA ALA A 10 3.59 11.84 4.57
C ALA A 10 2.83 10.68 3.92
N LEU A 11 1.89 10.96 3.00
CA LEU A 11 1.15 9.95 2.24
C LEU A 11 2.08 9.13 1.34
N THR A 12 2.99 9.79 0.63
CA THR A 12 4.00 9.12 -0.20
C THR A 12 4.89 8.20 0.62
N LYS A 13 5.34 8.67 1.80
CA LYS A 13 6.15 7.85 2.72
C LYS A 13 5.36 6.66 3.25
N ALA A 14 4.10 6.86 3.62
CA ALA A 14 3.24 5.78 4.10
C ALA A 14 3.03 4.72 3.01
N ALA A 15 2.78 5.13 1.76
CA ALA A 15 2.65 4.22 0.62
C ALA A 15 3.92 3.37 0.40
N GLY A 16 5.10 3.98 0.56
CA GLY A 16 6.38 3.25 0.54
C GLY A 16 6.45 2.15 1.60
N LEU A 17 6.15 2.48 2.86
CA LEU A 17 6.15 1.51 3.97
C LEU A 17 5.17 0.35 3.74
N VAL A 18 4.01 0.63 3.15
CA VAL A 18 3.00 -0.40 2.82
C VAL A 18 3.51 -1.36 1.76
N ARG A 19 4.18 -0.83 0.72
CA ARG A 19 4.81 -1.66 -0.32
C ARG A 19 5.94 -2.53 0.22
N ASP A 20 6.76 -1.99 1.12
CA ASP A 20 7.82 -2.75 1.78
C ASP A 20 7.22 -3.90 2.62
N ALA A 21 6.24 -3.59 3.46
CA ALA A 21 5.54 -4.59 4.27
C ALA A 21 4.85 -5.66 3.41
N HIS A 22 4.27 -5.29 2.27
CA HIS A 22 3.69 -6.24 1.32
C HIS A 22 4.76 -7.19 0.74
N GLY A 23 5.93 -6.65 0.36
CA GLY A 23 7.04 -7.45 -0.17
C GLY A 23 7.61 -8.43 0.86
N GLU A 24 7.81 -7.97 2.10
CA GLU A 24 8.26 -8.81 3.21
C GLU A 24 7.26 -9.94 3.50
N LEU A 25 5.96 -9.60 3.60
CA LEU A 25 4.92 -10.58 3.87
C LEU A 25 4.78 -11.61 2.74
N THR A 26 4.86 -11.19 1.48
CA THR A 26 4.86 -12.09 0.31
C THR A 26 5.99 -13.12 0.41
N THR A 27 7.18 -12.66 0.82
CA THR A 27 8.35 -13.51 1.00
C THR A 27 8.13 -14.52 2.13
N GLU A 28 7.63 -14.08 3.28
CA GLU A 28 7.33 -14.96 4.41
C GLU A 28 6.25 -16.00 4.08
N VAL A 29 5.23 -15.64 3.29
CA VAL A 29 4.23 -16.60 2.79
C VAL A 29 4.88 -17.71 1.98
N GLY A 30 5.75 -17.36 1.04
CA GLY A 30 6.45 -18.33 0.20
C GLY A 30 7.41 -19.23 0.96
N ASN A 31 8.00 -18.73 2.06
CA ASN A 31 8.98 -19.46 2.87
C ASN A 31 8.33 -20.43 3.88
N MET A 32 7.10 -20.17 4.30
CA MET A 32 6.42 -20.96 5.35
C MET A 32 6.26 -22.46 5.01
N PRO A 33 5.86 -22.86 3.78
CA PRO A 33 5.81 -24.26 3.39
C PRO A 33 7.17 -24.97 3.53
N THR A 34 8.26 -24.33 3.11
CA THR A 34 9.63 -24.86 3.20
C THR A 34 10.09 -25.00 4.66
N ARG A 35 9.80 -23.99 5.50
CA ARG A 35 10.09 -24.03 6.94
C ARG A 35 9.30 -25.13 7.66
N LEU A 36 8.11 -25.47 7.17
CA LEU A 36 7.30 -26.51 7.77
C LEU A 36 7.67 -27.92 7.27
N GLN A 37 8.07 -28.08 6.01
CA GLN A 37 8.59 -29.34 5.46
C GLN A 37 9.88 -29.81 6.15
N THR A 38 10.72 -28.87 6.62
CA THR A 38 11.98 -29.18 7.32
C THR A 38 11.79 -29.69 8.75
N LYS A 39 10.62 -29.49 9.37
CA LYS A 39 10.25 -30.20 10.60
C LYS A 39 9.75 -31.59 10.21
N GLY A 40 10.66 -32.57 10.12
CA GLY A 40 10.36 -33.99 9.85
C GLY A 40 9.51 -34.71 10.92
N SER A 41 8.40 -34.11 11.38
CA SER A 41 7.57 -34.56 12.50
C SER A 41 6.08 -34.69 12.14
N TRP A 42 5.70 -34.62 10.85
CA TRP A 42 4.29 -34.62 10.42
C TRP A 42 3.92 -35.84 9.54
N GLU A 43 4.79 -36.84 9.43
CA GLU A 43 4.46 -38.12 8.79
C GLU A 43 3.61 -38.99 9.72
N GLY A 44 2.48 -39.51 9.20
CA GLY A 44 1.50 -40.30 9.94
C GLY A 44 0.53 -39.46 10.79
N GLY A 45 -0.77 -39.46 10.43
CA GLY A 45 -1.85 -38.75 11.14
C GLY A 45 -1.79 -37.21 11.12
N GLY A 46 -0.60 -36.61 11.14
CA GLY A 46 -0.37 -35.16 11.14
C GLY A 46 -0.42 -34.50 9.75
N SER A 47 -0.41 -35.25 8.65
CA SER A 47 -0.34 -34.65 7.31
C SER A 47 -1.62 -33.89 6.90
N GLU A 48 -2.78 -34.32 7.40
CA GLU A 48 -4.06 -33.64 7.16
C GLU A 48 -4.14 -32.32 7.95
N SER A 49 -3.70 -32.35 9.21
CA SER A 49 -3.57 -31.13 10.05
C SER A 49 -2.55 -30.15 9.48
N PHE A 50 -1.45 -30.67 8.92
CA PHE A 50 -0.45 -29.88 8.23
C PHE A 50 -1.01 -29.17 6.99
N THR A 51 -1.73 -29.92 6.15
CA THR A 51 -2.37 -29.39 4.94
C THR A 51 -3.40 -28.31 5.32
N GLY A 52 -4.18 -28.53 6.38
CA GLY A 52 -5.10 -27.53 6.92
C GLY A 52 -4.40 -26.24 7.36
N LEU A 53 -3.27 -26.36 8.06
CA LEU A 53 -2.47 -25.21 8.48
C LEU A 53 -1.93 -24.41 7.29
N ILE A 54 -1.34 -25.07 6.30
CA ILE A 54 -0.79 -24.39 5.10
C ILE A 54 -1.90 -23.67 4.33
N ASN A 55 -3.06 -24.31 4.18
CA ASN A 55 -4.20 -23.71 3.50
C ASN A 55 -4.74 -22.50 4.25
N ALA A 56 -4.85 -22.59 5.58
CA ALA A 56 -5.27 -21.46 6.42
C ALA A 56 -4.27 -20.32 6.34
N TRP A 57 -2.98 -20.60 6.51
CA TRP A 57 -1.90 -19.62 6.38
C TRP A 57 -1.98 -18.91 5.04
N THR A 58 -1.98 -19.65 3.94
CA THR A 58 -2.03 -19.09 2.58
C THR A 58 -3.27 -18.21 2.38
N ARG A 59 -4.44 -18.65 2.88
CA ARG A 59 -5.69 -17.88 2.77
C ARG A 59 -5.61 -16.57 3.56
N GLU A 60 -5.26 -16.63 4.83
CA GLU A 60 -5.22 -15.45 5.71
C GLU A 60 -4.17 -14.45 5.21
N THR A 61 -3.00 -14.92 4.79
CA THR A 61 -1.98 -13.99 4.33
C THR A 61 -2.29 -13.38 2.97
N ASN A 62 -2.92 -14.13 2.05
CA ASN A 62 -3.44 -13.53 0.81
C ASN A 62 -4.51 -12.46 1.07
N HIS A 63 -5.32 -12.60 2.12
CA HIS A 63 -6.27 -11.57 2.52
C HIS A 63 -5.54 -10.30 2.97
N ILE A 64 -4.48 -10.43 3.77
CA ILE A 64 -3.67 -9.29 4.22
C ILE A 64 -2.95 -8.62 3.04
N LEU A 65 -2.36 -9.39 2.12
CA LEU A 65 -1.69 -8.84 0.94
C LEU A 65 -2.64 -8.00 0.08
N LYS A 66 -3.86 -8.49 -0.17
CA LYS A 66 -4.90 -7.72 -0.86
C LYS A 66 -5.28 -6.43 -0.11
N ALA A 67 -5.37 -6.49 1.21
CA ALA A 67 -5.65 -5.30 2.02
C ALA A 67 -4.52 -4.25 1.90
N LEU A 68 -3.25 -4.69 1.90
CA LEU A 68 -2.10 -3.81 1.69
C LEU A 68 -2.09 -3.19 0.28
N GLU A 69 -2.44 -3.95 -0.75
CA GLU A 69 -2.57 -3.45 -2.12
C GLU A 69 -3.67 -2.37 -2.25
N VAL A 70 -4.86 -2.63 -1.67
CA VAL A 70 -5.95 -1.64 -1.62
C VAL A 70 -5.53 -0.40 -0.84
N PHE A 71 -4.79 -0.56 0.25
CA PHE A 71 -4.33 0.55 1.06
C PHE A 71 -3.30 1.43 0.32
N ASP A 72 -2.32 0.84 -0.38
CA ASP A 72 -1.38 1.57 -1.25
C ASP A 72 -2.12 2.31 -2.38
N ALA A 73 -3.09 1.66 -3.02
CA ALA A 73 -3.93 2.29 -4.06
C ALA A 73 -4.71 3.50 -3.51
N ASN A 74 -5.24 3.39 -2.29
CA ASN A 74 -5.95 4.50 -1.64
C ASN A 74 -5.02 5.65 -1.29
N LEU A 75 -3.82 5.37 -0.77
CA LEU A 75 -2.83 6.39 -0.42
C LEU A 75 -2.33 7.14 -1.66
N THR A 76 -2.00 6.41 -2.73
CA THR A 76 -1.55 7.01 -4.00
C THR A 76 -2.67 7.73 -4.74
N GLY A 77 -3.91 7.26 -4.63
CA GLY A 77 -5.09 7.93 -5.16
C GLY A 77 -5.39 9.25 -4.45
N ALA A 78 -5.28 9.26 -3.11
CA ALA A 78 -5.46 10.47 -2.30
C ALA A 78 -4.41 11.53 -2.65
N ASP A 79 -3.14 11.14 -2.74
CA ASP A 79 -2.02 12.02 -3.13
C ASP A 79 -2.31 12.71 -4.48
N LYS A 80 -2.66 11.94 -5.53
CA LYS A 80 -3.02 12.50 -6.84
C LYS A 80 -4.21 13.46 -6.80
N ALA A 81 -5.21 13.19 -5.98
CA ALA A 81 -6.39 14.05 -5.84
C ALA A 81 -6.05 15.39 -5.20
N TYR A 82 -5.15 15.40 -4.20
CA TYR A 82 -4.66 16.63 -3.58
C TYR A 82 -3.84 17.48 -4.55
N THR A 83 -2.86 16.88 -5.25
CA THR A 83 -2.02 17.61 -6.21
C THR A 83 -2.84 18.19 -7.37
N THR A 84 -3.83 17.44 -7.87
CA THR A 84 -4.73 17.91 -8.94
C THR A 84 -5.58 19.10 -8.47
N THR A 85 -6.08 19.04 -7.23
CA THR A 85 -6.90 20.10 -6.66
C THR A 85 -6.09 21.38 -6.44
N ASP A 86 -4.85 21.26 -5.94
CA ASP A 86 -3.97 22.42 -5.71
C ASP A 86 -3.58 23.11 -7.02
N GLN A 87 -3.19 22.32 -8.04
CA GLN A 87 -2.87 22.87 -9.37
C GLN A 87 -4.07 23.60 -9.98
N ALA A 88 -5.27 23.01 -9.90
CA ALA A 88 -6.48 23.65 -10.42
C ALA A 88 -6.83 24.95 -9.68
N GLN A 89 -6.48 25.08 -8.40
CA GLN A 89 -6.64 26.33 -7.66
C GLN A 89 -5.59 27.37 -8.08
N GLN A 90 -4.32 26.99 -8.20
CA GLN A 90 -3.25 27.88 -8.67
C GLN A 90 -3.52 28.42 -10.08
N ASP A 91 -4.00 27.59 -11.00
CA ASP A 91 -4.32 28.00 -12.36
C ASP A 91 -5.44 29.06 -12.37
N LYS A 92 -6.47 28.88 -11.53
CA LYS A 92 -7.55 29.87 -11.36
C LYS A 92 -7.03 31.18 -10.79
N TYR A 93 -6.18 31.12 -9.75
CA TYR A 93 -5.57 32.32 -9.18
C TYR A 93 -4.71 33.06 -10.21
N THR A 94 -3.91 32.34 -10.98
CA THR A 94 -3.05 32.90 -12.03
C THR A 94 -3.89 33.56 -13.13
N GLN A 95 -4.99 32.94 -13.55
CA GLN A 95 -5.92 33.52 -14.51
C GLN A 95 -6.57 34.82 -13.99
N ILE A 96 -6.98 34.85 -12.72
CA ILE A 96 -7.55 36.05 -12.09
C ILE A 96 -6.48 37.15 -11.97
N ALA A 97 -5.29 36.81 -11.49
CA ALA A 97 -4.18 37.74 -11.35
C ALA A 97 -3.81 38.39 -12.69
N ASN A 98 -3.68 37.59 -13.75
CA ASN A 98 -3.39 38.08 -15.11
C ASN A 98 -4.49 39.03 -15.64
N ARG A 99 -5.76 38.78 -15.29
CA ARG A 99 -6.87 39.68 -15.66
C ARG A 99 -6.80 41.01 -14.93
N MET A 100 -6.35 41.02 -13.68
CA MET A 100 -6.19 42.25 -12.89
C MET A 100 -5.00 43.09 -13.36
N THR A 101 -3.91 42.46 -13.78
CA THR A 101 -2.72 43.19 -14.29
C THR A 101 -2.86 43.68 -15.73
N THR A 102 -3.81 43.15 -16.50
CA THR A 102 -4.07 43.58 -17.89
C THR A 102 -5.07 44.74 -17.96
N GLN A 103 -5.73 45.09 -16.85
CA GLN A 103 -6.70 46.20 -16.77
C GLN A 103 -6.20 47.44 -15.99
N GLY A 104 -4.91 47.49 -15.64
CA GLY A 104 -4.24 48.68 -15.09
C GLY A 104 -3.19 49.21 -16.04
#